data_AF-F6CUN2-F1
#
_entry.id   AF-F6CUN2-F1
#
_cell.length_a   1.000
_cell.length_b   1.000
_cell.length_c   1.000
_cell.angle_alpha   90.00
_cell.angle_beta   90.00
_cell.angle_gamma   90.00
#
_symmetry.space_group_name_H-M   'P 1'
#
loop_
_entity.id
_entity.type
_entity.pdbx_description
1 polymer ?
#
loop_
_entity_poly.entity_id
_entity_poly.type
_entity_poly.pdbx_seq_one_letter_code
_entity_poly.pdbx_strand_id
1 'polypeptide(L)'
;MRKSDKKLDNQIRLALTDVCESALKSLNGFEWLTHSVNYDRFPESLKVVCVFDTNEHLGAFNVSPLSRQLERQIHAEFNALGVKVKNIQGHVFYDTEENCEQFHNGNWARRLQG
;
A
#
# COMPACT_ATOMS: atom_id res chain seq x y z
N MET A 1 -2.37 -10.26 19.80
CA MET A 1 -3.51 -9.74 19.02
C MET A 1 -4.75 -9.68 19.90
N ARG A 2 -5.16 -8.46 20.29
CA ARG A 2 -6.37 -8.18 21.07
C ARG A 2 -7.59 -8.17 20.13
N LYS A 3 -8.81 -8.26 20.69
CA LYS A 3 -10.06 -8.23 19.89
C LYS A 3 -10.20 -6.94 19.06
N SER A 4 -9.69 -5.81 19.57
CA SER A 4 -9.70 -4.52 18.88
C SER A 4 -8.79 -4.51 17.65
N ASP A 5 -7.60 -5.12 17.76
CA ASP A 5 -6.63 -5.20 16.66
C ASP A 5 -7.21 -5.99 15.49
N LYS A 6 -7.88 -7.12 15.76
CA LYS A 6 -8.61 -7.91 14.74
C LYS A 6 -9.64 -7.08 13.97
N LYS A 7 -10.38 -6.22 14.68
CA LYS A 7 -11.41 -5.39 14.06
C LYS A 7 -10.79 -4.30 13.20
N LEU A 8 -9.70 -3.70 13.67
CA LEU A 8 -8.98 -2.68 12.92
C LEU A 8 -8.31 -3.25 11.67
N ASP A 9 -7.67 -4.42 11.79
CA ASP A 9 -7.09 -5.17 10.68
C ASP A 9 -8.10 -5.39 9.54
N ASN A 10 -9.27 -5.94 9.89
CA ASN A 10 -10.30 -6.20 8.90
C ASN A 10 -10.82 -4.91 8.25
N GLN A 11 -10.91 -3.81 9.01
CA GLN A 11 -11.31 -2.51 8.48
C GLN A 11 -10.26 -1.93 7.53
N ILE A 12 -8.97 -1.97 7.90
CA ILE A 12 -7.86 -1.55 7.04
C ILE A 12 -7.86 -2.36 5.75
N ARG A 13 -8.04 -3.68 5.85
CA ARG A 13 -8.14 -4.55 4.67
C ARG A 13 -9.27 -4.12 3.75
N LEU A 14 -10.47 -3.87 4.27
CA LEU A 14 -11.62 -3.44 3.46
C LEU A 14 -11.38 -2.09 2.79
N ALA A 15 -10.91 -1.11 3.56
CA ALA A 15 -10.55 0.22 3.05
C ALA A 15 -9.51 0.14 1.91
N LEU A 16 -8.47 -0.67 2.12
CA LEU A 16 -7.41 -0.85 1.13
C LEU A 16 -7.87 -1.66 -0.09
N THR A 17 -8.87 -2.54 0.04
CA THR A 17 -9.49 -3.20 -1.11
C THR A 17 -10.12 -2.18 -2.05
N ASP A 18 -10.89 -1.24 -1.53
CA ASP A 18 -11.52 -0.17 -2.33
C ASP A 18 -10.46 0.67 -3.06
N VAL A 19 -9.38 1.03 -2.36
CA VAL A 19 -8.23 1.72 -2.94
C VAL A 19 -7.58 0.87 -4.04
N CYS A 20 -7.41 -0.43 -3.82
CA CYS A 20 -6.81 -1.36 -4.78
C CYS A 20 -7.64 -1.42 -6.06
N GLU A 21 -8.96 -1.55 -5.95
CA GLU A 21 -9.87 -1.58 -7.11
C GLU A 21 -9.88 -0.25 -7.87
N SER A 22 -9.82 0.87 -7.16
CA SER A 22 -9.72 2.20 -7.77
C SER A 22 -8.38 2.38 -8.49
N ALA A 23 -7.30 1.91 -7.88
CA ALA A 23 -5.95 1.96 -8.43
C ALA A 23 -5.83 1.08 -9.69
N LEU A 24 -6.34 -0.15 -9.67
CA LEU A 24 -6.39 -1.04 -10.83
C LEU A 24 -7.07 -0.41 -12.05
N LYS A 25 -8.08 0.43 -11.84
CA LYS A 25 -8.81 1.12 -12.92
C LYS A 25 -8.16 2.43 -13.37
N SER A 26 -7.45 3.10 -12.47
CA SER A 26 -6.93 4.45 -12.70
C SER A 26 -5.45 4.47 -13.07
N LEU A 27 -4.69 3.46 -12.62
CA LEU A 27 -3.24 3.40 -12.73
C LEU A 27 -2.86 2.36 -13.78
N ASN A 28 -2.15 2.82 -14.81
CA ASN A 28 -1.68 1.93 -15.85
C ASN A 28 -0.52 1.07 -15.33
N GLY A 29 -0.67 -0.25 -15.43
CA GLY A 29 0.33 -1.20 -14.94
C GLY A 29 0.33 -1.40 -13.42
N PHE A 30 -0.70 -0.95 -12.69
CA PHE A 30 -0.86 -1.35 -11.29
C PHE A 30 -1.42 -2.77 -11.22
N GLU A 31 -0.87 -3.58 -10.32
CA GLU A 31 -1.15 -5.01 -10.22
C GLU A 31 -1.94 -5.32 -8.93
N TRP A 32 -1.39 -4.95 -7.79
CA TRP A 32 -2.01 -5.17 -6.49
C TRP A 32 -1.35 -4.29 -5.42
N LEU A 33 -1.99 -4.18 -4.26
CA LEU A 33 -1.38 -3.61 -3.07
C LEU A 33 -1.53 -4.56 -1.89
N THR A 34 -0.59 -4.46 -0.96
CA THR A 34 -0.63 -5.15 0.32
C THR A 34 -0.35 -4.16 1.45
N HIS A 35 -0.72 -4.56 2.66
CA HIS A 35 -0.36 -3.81 3.85
C HIS A 35 0.28 -4.71 4.89
N SER A 36 1.11 -4.10 5.72
CA SER A 36 1.76 -4.72 6.87
C SER A 36 1.71 -3.73 8.00
N VAL A 37 1.23 -4.18 9.16
CA VAL A 37 1.03 -3.30 10.29
C VAL A 37 1.47 -4.00 11.56
N ASN A 38 2.33 -3.34 12.33
CA ASN A 38 2.67 -3.80 13.66
C ASN A 38 1.73 -3.15 14.69
N TYR A 39 0.77 -3.91 15.20
CA TYR A 39 -0.19 -3.41 16.19
C TYR A 39 0.45 -2.93 17.51
N ASP A 40 1.68 -3.33 17.79
CA ASP A 40 2.44 -2.86 18.96
C ASP A 40 2.91 -1.40 18.82
N ARG A 41 3.17 -0.94 17.58
CA ARG A 41 3.66 0.41 17.25
C ARG A 41 2.69 1.18 16.35
N PHE A 42 1.41 0.81 16.41
CA PHE A 42 0.36 1.43 15.63
C PHE A 42 0.09 2.87 16.08
N PRO A 43 -0.13 3.84 15.15
CA PRO A 43 -0.21 3.73 13.68
C PRO A 43 1.11 3.92 12.93
N GLU A 44 2.21 4.18 13.64
CA GLU A 44 3.49 4.57 13.03
C GLU A 44 4.17 3.44 12.23
N SER A 45 3.86 2.18 12.53
CA SER A 45 4.40 1.02 11.83
C SER A 45 3.55 0.51 10.66
N LEU A 46 2.51 1.25 10.27
CA LEU A 46 1.68 0.88 9.13
C LEU A 46 2.51 1.03 7.84
N LYS A 47 2.49 0.01 6.99
CA LYS A 47 3.21 0.01 5.71
C LYS A 47 2.25 -0.49 4.65
N VAL A 48 2.07 0.27 3.59
CA VAL A 48 1.30 -0.10 2.40
C VAL A 48 2.30 -0.22 1.26
N VAL A 49 2.32 -1.36 0.58
CA VAL A 49 3.19 -1.59 -0.57
C VAL A 49 2.31 -1.77 -1.80
N CYS A 50 2.46 -0.88 -2.76
CA CYS A 50 1.76 -0.89 -4.04
C CYS A 50 2.66 -1.45 -5.12
N VAL A 51 2.21 -2.49 -5.81
CA VAL A 51 2.99 -3.22 -6.81
C VAL A 51 2.49 -2.87 -8.21
N PHE A 52 3.43 -2.56 -9.08
CA PHE A 52 3.21 -2.35 -10.51
C PHE A 52 3.86 -3.46 -11.32
N ASP A 53 3.43 -3.64 -12.55
CA ASP A 53 3.97 -4.60 -13.51
C ASP A 53 5.45 -4.28 -13.84
N THR A 54 5.74 -3.03 -14.25
CA THR A 54 7.07 -2.61 -14.74
C THR A 54 7.57 -1.33 -14.10
N ASN A 55 8.90 -1.15 -14.07
CA ASN A 55 9.52 0.07 -13.55
C ASN A 55 9.14 1.32 -14.36
N GLU A 56 8.82 1.17 -15.66
CA GLU A 56 8.35 2.28 -16.50
C GLU A 56 6.99 2.80 -16.03
N HIS A 57 6.03 1.91 -15.78
CA HIS A 57 4.71 2.28 -15.25
C HIS A 57 4.82 2.96 -13.87
N LEU A 58 5.68 2.42 -12.99
CA LEU A 58 5.96 3.03 -11.70
C LEU A 58 6.61 4.42 -11.83
N GLY A 59 7.55 4.58 -12.76
CA GLY A 59 8.20 5.86 -13.05
C GLY A 59 7.20 6.92 -13.53
N ALA A 60 6.32 6.55 -14.46
CA ALA A 60 5.25 7.41 -14.94
C ALA A 60 4.25 7.77 -13.84
N PHE A 61 3.92 6.81 -12.97
CA PHE A 61 3.03 7.04 -11.83
C PHE A 61 3.62 8.02 -10.81
N ASN A 62 4.92 7.90 -10.50
CA ASN A 62 5.59 8.79 -9.53
C ASN A 62 5.57 10.26 -9.94
N VAL A 63 5.72 10.55 -11.23
CA VAL A 63 5.65 11.92 -11.75
C VAL A 63 4.22 12.40 -12.02
N SER A 64 3.26 11.47 -12.08
CA SER A 64 1.85 11.75 -12.30
C SER A 64 1.15 12.29 -11.04
N PRO A 65 0.11 13.15 -11.16
CA PRO A 65 -0.72 13.55 -10.03
C PRO A 65 -1.48 12.38 -9.37
N LEU A 66 -1.50 11.21 -10.01
CA LEU A 66 -2.11 9.99 -9.48
C LEU A 66 -1.43 9.51 -8.19
N SER A 67 -0.12 9.71 -8.02
CA SER A 67 0.61 9.41 -6.77
C SER A 67 -0.06 10.09 -5.58
N ARG A 68 -0.20 11.42 -5.65
CA ARG A 68 -0.89 12.23 -4.64
C ARG A 68 -2.37 11.88 -4.50
N GLN A 69 -3.02 11.39 -5.55
CA GLN A 69 -4.42 10.96 -5.45
C GLN A 69 -4.52 9.68 -4.63
N LEU A 70 -3.68 8.68 -4.91
CA LEU A 70 -3.63 7.42 -4.19
C LEU A 70 -3.30 7.65 -2.71
N GLU A 71 -2.27 8.45 -2.42
CA GLU A 71 -1.89 8.82 -1.05
C GLU A 71 -3.05 9.48 -0.31
N ARG A 72 -3.79 10.40 -0.95
CA ARG A 72 -4.96 11.05 -0.36
C ARG A 72 -6.11 10.08 -0.13
N GLN A 73 -6.36 9.14 -1.05
CA GLN A 73 -7.39 8.11 -0.87
C GLN A 73 -7.06 7.23 0.33
N ILE A 74 -5.83 6.71 0.40
CA ILE A 74 -5.37 5.90 1.54
C ILE A 74 -5.47 6.71 2.84
N HIS A 75 -5.06 7.98 2.82
CA HIS A 75 -5.14 8.84 4.01
C HIS A 75 -6.58 9.10 4.46
N ALA A 76 -7.50 9.33 3.51
CA ALA A 76 -8.91 9.52 3.80
C ALA A 76 -9.54 8.27 4.41
N GLU A 77 -9.25 7.09 3.84
CA GLU A 77 -9.69 5.80 4.37
C GLU A 77 -9.17 5.58 5.79
N PHE A 78 -7.88 5.78 6.03
CA PHE A 78 -7.29 5.68 7.36
C PHE A 78 -7.92 6.65 8.35
N ASN A 79 -8.16 7.90 7.94
CA ASN A 79 -8.81 8.89 8.78
C ASN A 79 -10.26 8.50 9.11
N ALA A 80 -11.01 7.92 8.17
CA ALA A 80 -12.35 7.39 8.39
C ALA A 80 -12.36 6.25 9.42
N LEU A 81 -11.31 5.44 9.44
CA LEU A 81 -11.08 4.39 10.45
C LEU A 81 -10.59 4.93 11.81
N GLY A 82 -10.37 6.24 11.94
CA GLY A 82 -9.82 6.88 13.15
C GLY A 82 -8.29 6.76 13.26
N VAL A 83 -7.61 6.34 12.19
CA VAL A 83 -6.17 6.16 12.12
C VAL A 83 -5.51 7.46 11.70
N LYS A 84 -4.97 8.19 12.69
CA LYS A 84 -4.32 9.49 12.46
C LYS A 84 -2.87 9.30 12.02
N VAL A 85 -2.67 9.12 10.73
CA VAL A 85 -1.35 9.06 10.11
C VAL A 85 -0.83 10.48 9.85
N LYS A 86 0.31 10.85 10.46
CA LYS A 86 0.91 12.19 10.30
C LYS A 86 1.52 12.40 8.92
N ASN A 87 2.17 11.38 8.36
CA ASN A 87 2.87 11.50 7.07
C ASN A 87 2.59 10.28 6.19
N ILE A 88 1.49 10.30 5.42
CA ILE A 88 1.10 9.13 4.61
C ILE A 88 2.19 8.68 3.62
N GLN A 89 3.01 9.61 3.12
CA GLN A 89 4.09 9.33 2.18
C GLN A 89 5.17 8.42 2.79
N GLY A 90 5.33 8.44 4.12
CA GLY A 90 6.25 7.55 4.83
C GLY A 90 5.68 6.15 5.10
N HIS A 91 4.40 5.93 4.83
CA HIS A 91 3.72 4.65 5.00
C HIS A 91 3.42 3.97 3.68
N VAL A 92 3.34 4.71 2.56
CA VAL A 92 3.08 4.17 1.23
C VAL A 92 4.40 3.96 0.50
N PHE A 93 4.65 2.73 0.10
CA PHE A 93 5.82 2.28 -0.64
C PHE A 93 5.37 1.74 -1.98
N TYR A 94 6.26 1.83 -2.96
CA TYR A 94 5.99 1.39 -4.31
C TYR A 94 7.04 0.37 -4.74
N ASP A 95 6.59 -0.65 -5.45
CA ASP A 95 7.42 -1.75 -5.91
C ASP A 95 6.92 -2.26 -7.26
N THR A 96 7.68 -3.15 -7.90
CA THR A 96 7.33 -3.72 -9.20
C THR A 96 7.56 -5.23 -9.27
N GLU A 97 6.71 -5.93 -10.03
CA GLU A 97 6.88 -7.33 -10.42
C GLU A 97 8.24 -7.50 -11.08
N GLU A 98 8.58 -6.64 -12.04
CA GLU A 98 9.88 -6.63 -12.71
C GLU A 98 11.06 -6.58 -11.73
N ASN A 99 11.00 -5.78 -10.65
CA ASN A 99 12.05 -5.78 -9.63
C ASN A 99 12.02 -7.04 -8.77
N CYS A 100 10.83 -7.52 -8.40
CA CYS A 100 10.72 -8.75 -7.62
C CYS A 100 11.29 -9.95 -8.40
N GLU A 101 11.01 -10.05 -9.69
CA GLU A 101 11.57 -11.04 -10.60
C GLU A 101 13.09 -10.92 -10.71
N GLN A 102 13.61 -9.70 -10.94
CA GLN A 102 15.04 -9.47 -11.09
C GLN A 102 15.85 -9.72 -9.81
N PHE A 103 15.39 -9.21 -8.66
CA PHE A 103 16.16 -9.23 -7.41
C PHE A 103 15.83 -10.41 -6.49
N HIS A 104 14.61 -10.95 -6.58
CA HIS A 104 14.12 -12.00 -5.69
C HIS A 104 13.50 -13.19 -6.42
N ASN A 105 13.64 -13.28 -7.74
CA ASN A 105 13.09 -14.38 -8.55
C ASN A 105 11.57 -14.56 -8.38
N GLY A 106 10.85 -13.44 -8.26
CA GLY A 106 9.39 -13.41 -8.06
C GLY A 106 8.96 -13.74 -6.63
N ASN A 107 9.91 -13.86 -5.70
CA ASN A 107 9.61 -14.24 -4.32
C ASN A 107 9.21 -13.03 -3.46
N TRP A 108 7.95 -12.63 -3.60
CA TRP A 108 7.33 -11.56 -2.82
C TRP A 108 7.38 -11.79 -1.31
N ALA A 109 7.33 -13.05 -0.86
CA ALA A 109 7.47 -13.37 0.56
C ALA A 109 8.82 -12.92 1.11
N ARG A 110 9.92 -13.11 0.38
CA ARG A 110 11.25 -12.62 0.80
C ARG A 110 11.38 -11.10 0.67
N ARG A 111 10.76 -10.51 -0.35
CA ARG A 111 10.84 -9.05 -0.60
C ARG A 111 10.08 -8.23 0.44
N LEU A 112 8.92 -8.71 0.88
CA LEU A 112 8.07 -8.04 1.86
C LEU A 112 8.41 -8.37 3.33
N GLN A 113 9.26 -9.37 3.58
CA GLN A 113 9.73 -9.75 4.93
C GLN A 113 10.85 -8.84 5.48
N GLY A 114 11.23 -7.78 4.76
CA GLY A 114 12.28 -6.83 5.14
C GLY A 114 11.81 -5.68 6.02
#